data_AF-A0A2D6XL15-F1
#
_entry.id   AF-A0A2D6XL15-F1
#
_cell.length_a   1.000
_cell.length_b   1.000
_cell.length_c   1.000
_cell.angle_alpha   90.00
_cell.angle_beta   90.00
_cell.angle_gamma   90.00
#
_symmetry.space_group_name_H-M   'P 1'
#
loop_
_entity.id
_entity.type
_entity.pdbx_description
1 polymer ?
#
loop_
_entity_poly.entity_id
_entity_poly.type
_entity_poly.pdbx_seq_one_letter_code
_entity_poly.pdbx_strand_id
1 'polypeptide(L)'
;MERTPNGFYKDRTDDQLVDYTKQHFNGRNPKYLQKNAYGLYHQLRIRNLFPVLEEEGVIIRYRRNFARESDEGLIEQVKEKYSGKSPKEVQNNDNGLYQVLVERDLIGDLVESDVLVRRQRNFRSMNDEQLSSHIKDNYKGKSPTELKNEDDSLYQVLVRRDLIKKLVENRILKRKIRNFNQVSNEELLEYVRDNYEGRNIVEFREVDGSLYGVLKRKGLIDKLVNMKVLKRKKRKYGLFDEMNNDELMDYTKRFHNGQSPSKILEENQILYGRLMQCNLIDVLVDNGIIVRKRHHNPYRDVNDALRCAEDLMENLGLSELPTEKK
;
A
#
# COMPACT_ATOMS: atom_id res chain seq x y z
N MET A 1 28.27 -21.82 -1.27
CA MET A 1 27.19 -21.44 -0.34
C MET A 1 27.60 -20.14 0.32
N GLU A 2 27.03 -19.02 -0.11
CA GLU A 2 27.23 -17.73 0.55
C GLU A 2 26.62 -17.82 1.95
N ARG A 3 27.48 -17.83 2.98
CA ARG A 3 27.02 -17.83 4.38
C ARG A 3 26.17 -16.59 4.57
N THR A 4 24.95 -16.75 5.09
CA THR A 4 24.12 -15.61 5.44
C THR A 4 24.91 -14.68 6.39
N PRO A 5 24.74 -13.35 6.31
CA PRO A 5 25.53 -12.38 7.08
C PRO A 5 25.57 -12.65 8.60
N ASN A 6 24.58 -13.37 9.13
CA ASN A 6 24.51 -13.73 10.54
C ASN A 6 25.50 -14.82 10.98
N GLY A 7 25.92 -15.72 10.08
CA GLY A 7 26.87 -16.79 10.42
C GLY A 7 28.33 -16.33 10.47
N PHE A 8 28.67 -15.26 9.74
CA PHE A 8 30.05 -14.80 9.57
C PHE A 8 30.72 -14.32 10.87
N TYR A 9 29.96 -13.71 11.78
CA TYR A 9 30.50 -13.15 13.03
C TYR A 9 30.51 -14.13 14.19
N LYS A 10 29.75 -15.24 14.11
CA LYS A 10 29.60 -16.19 15.22
C LYS A 10 30.89 -16.96 15.49
N ASP A 11 31.63 -17.29 14.44
CA ASP A 11 32.85 -18.11 14.52
C ASP A 11 34.11 -17.29 14.87
N ARG A 12 33.99 -15.96 14.99
CA ARG A 12 35.13 -15.07 15.27
C ARG A 12 35.45 -15.01 16.77
N THR A 13 36.72 -14.84 17.11
CA THR A 13 37.17 -14.54 18.48
C THR A 13 36.84 -13.09 18.86
N ASP A 14 36.94 -12.75 20.14
CA ASP A 14 36.63 -11.40 20.62
C ASP A 14 37.58 -10.36 20.01
N ASP A 15 38.88 -10.65 19.93
CA ASP A 15 39.87 -9.80 19.26
C ASP A 15 39.53 -9.60 17.77
N GLN A 16 39.14 -10.66 17.07
CA GLN A 16 38.74 -10.58 15.66
C GLN A 16 37.48 -9.75 15.45
N LEU A 17 36.56 -9.72 16.43
CA LEU A 17 35.37 -8.87 16.39
C LEU A 17 35.72 -7.42 16.69
N VAL A 18 36.61 -7.17 17.65
CA VAL A 18 37.11 -5.84 18.00
C VAL A 18 37.88 -5.22 16.84
N ASP A 19 38.85 -5.93 16.27
CA ASP A 19 39.66 -5.46 15.13
C ASP A 19 38.83 -5.20 13.89
N TYR A 20 37.89 -6.08 13.59
CA TYR A 20 36.96 -5.87 12.48
C TYR A 20 36.09 -4.62 12.71
N THR A 21 35.67 -4.38 13.95
CA THR A 21 34.91 -3.18 14.31
C THR A 21 35.75 -1.92 14.19
N LYS A 22 37.02 -1.96 14.64
CA LYS A 22 38.01 -0.88 14.45
C LYS A 22 38.18 -0.53 12.98
N GLN A 23 38.35 -1.54 12.13
CA GLN A 23 38.63 -1.33 10.72
C GLN A 23 37.45 -0.72 9.94
N HIS A 24 36.21 -1.13 10.27
CA HIS A 24 35.05 -0.83 9.43
C HIS A 24 34.03 0.13 10.06
N PHE A 25 34.07 0.33 11.38
CA PHE A 25 33.05 1.05 12.12
C PHE A 25 33.62 2.06 13.14
N ASN A 26 34.89 2.46 13.00
CA ASN A 26 35.49 3.47 13.86
C ASN A 26 34.67 4.78 13.89
N GLY A 27 34.46 5.33 15.09
CA GLY A 27 33.69 6.55 15.31
C GLY A 27 32.17 6.38 15.13
N ARG A 28 31.66 5.18 14.89
CA ARG A 28 30.21 4.93 14.75
C ARG A 28 29.57 4.63 16.09
N ASN A 29 28.27 4.91 16.20
CA ASN A 29 27.49 4.57 17.39
C ASN A 29 26.90 3.14 17.27
N PRO A 30 26.54 2.49 18.40
CA PRO A 30 25.98 1.14 18.36
C PRO A 30 24.72 0.99 17.51
N LYS A 31 23.90 2.05 17.38
CA LYS A 31 22.67 2.03 16.56
C LYS A 31 23.00 1.92 15.06
N TYR A 32 24.10 2.52 14.61
CA TYR A 32 24.61 2.35 13.25
C TYR A 32 25.00 0.90 12.98
N LEU A 33 25.70 0.24 13.92
CA LEU A 33 26.04 -1.18 13.80
C LEU A 33 24.78 -2.05 13.80
N GLN A 34 23.80 -1.75 14.66
CA GLN A 34 22.54 -2.47 14.69
C GLN A 34 21.81 -2.43 13.34
N LYS A 35 21.82 -1.29 12.65
CA LYS A 35 21.15 -1.10 11.36
C LYS A 35 21.92 -1.73 10.19
N ASN A 36 23.24 -1.59 10.17
CA ASN A 36 24.05 -1.92 8.99
C ASN A 36 24.83 -3.25 9.12
N ALA A 37 25.00 -3.75 10.35
CA ALA A 37 25.76 -4.96 10.65
C ALA A 37 25.16 -5.69 11.87
N TYR A 38 23.87 -6.02 11.80
CA TYR A 38 23.12 -6.59 12.93
C TYR A 38 23.80 -7.82 13.56
N GLY A 39 24.37 -8.71 12.74
CA GLY A 39 25.09 -9.90 13.21
C GLY A 39 26.31 -9.54 14.08
N LEU A 40 27.11 -8.56 13.67
CA LEU A 40 28.24 -8.04 14.45
C LEU A 40 27.75 -7.38 15.73
N TYR A 41 26.77 -6.48 15.63
CA TYR A 41 26.16 -5.81 16.79
C TYR A 41 25.68 -6.83 17.84
N HIS A 42 25.03 -7.90 17.40
CA HIS A 42 24.51 -8.94 18.28
C HIS A 42 25.64 -9.70 18.99
N GLN A 43 26.72 -10.06 18.29
CA GLN A 43 27.88 -10.73 18.91
C GLN A 43 28.58 -9.80 19.92
N LEU A 44 28.85 -8.55 19.55
CA LEU A 44 29.45 -7.56 20.46
C LEU A 44 28.58 -7.35 21.73
N ARG A 45 27.25 -7.41 21.60
CA ARG A 45 26.32 -7.29 22.72
C ARG A 45 26.37 -8.51 23.64
N ILE A 46 26.24 -9.72 23.08
CA ILE A 46 26.20 -10.97 23.86
C ILE A 46 27.52 -11.20 24.59
N ARG A 47 28.64 -10.89 23.93
CA ARG A 47 29.98 -11.06 24.50
C ARG A 47 30.45 -9.86 25.33
N ASN A 48 29.57 -8.87 25.56
CA ASN A 48 29.85 -7.68 26.36
C ASN A 48 31.12 -6.91 25.93
N LEU A 49 31.35 -6.77 24.62
CA LEU A 49 32.55 -6.12 24.06
C LEU A 49 32.38 -4.62 23.80
N PHE A 50 31.17 -4.08 23.95
CA PHE A 50 30.94 -2.63 23.80
C PHE A 50 31.73 -1.76 24.79
N PRO A 51 31.89 -2.11 26.08
CA PRO A 51 32.73 -1.34 27.01
C PRO A 51 34.18 -1.23 26.53
N VAL A 52 34.77 -2.32 26.03
CA VAL A 52 36.14 -2.33 25.48
C VAL A 52 36.25 -1.39 24.28
N LEU A 53 35.29 -1.50 23.34
CA LEU A 53 35.24 -0.63 22.16
C LEU A 53 34.98 0.85 22.48
N GLU A 54 34.31 1.13 23.60
CA GLU A 54 34.10 2.50 24.11
C GLU A 54 35.36 3.06 24.76
N GLU A 55 36.05 2.26 25.58
CA GLU A 55 37.30 2.62 26.23
C GLU A 55 38.41 2.92 25.20
N GLU A 56 38.48 2.11 24.14
CA GLU A 56 39.41 2.31 23.02
C GLU A 56 38.98 3.44 22.05
N GLY A 57 37.84 4.11 22.28
CA GLY A 57 37.33 5.18 21.43
C GLY A 57 36.83 4.74 20.04
N VAL A 58 36.71 3.43 19.81
CA VAL A 58 36.31 2.84 18.53
C VAL A 58 34.83 3.06 18.25
N ILE A 59 33.99 2.85 19.27
CA ILE A 59 32.56 3.12 19.21
C ILE A 59 32.25 4.32 20.08
N ILE A 60 31.66 5.34 19.45
CA ILE A 60 31.19 6.51 20.17
C ILE A 60 29.76 6.23 20.62
N ARG A 61 29.60 5.82 21.88
CA ARG A 61 28.31 5.99 22.54
C ARG A 61 28.16 7.47 22.87
N TYR A 62 27.36 8.17 22.07
CA TYR A 62 26.73 9.41 22.54
C TYR A 62 25.76 9.06 23.67
N ARG A 63 26.27 8.67 24.84
CA ARG A 63 25.53 8.84 26.07
C ARG A 63 25.52 10.35 26.27
N ARG A 64 24.44 11.02 25.83
CA ARG A 64 24.16 12.36 26.36
C ARG A 64 24.06 12.16 27.86
N ASN A 65 25.11 12.53 28.57
CA ASN A 65 25.15 12.40 30.00
C ASN A 65 24.47 13.65 30.57
N PHE A 66 23.14 13.68 30.44
CA PHE A 66 22.32 14.78 30.94
C PHE A 66 22.58 15.04 32.43
N ALA A 67 23.00 14.02 33.20
CA ALA A 67 23.37 14.17 34.60
C ALA A 67 24.61 15.06 34.83
N ARG A 68 25.45 15.31 33.80
CA ARG A 68 26.59 16.25 33.87
C ARG A 68 26.33 17.60 33.21
N GLU A 69 25.22 17.73 32.48
CA GLU A 69 24.83 19.00 31.86
C GLU A 69 24.31 19.94 32.96
N SER A 70 24.56 21.25 32.85
CA SER A 70 24.01 22.22 33.80
C SER A 70 22.51 22.40 33.58
N ASP A 71 21.80 22.95 34.56
CA ASP A 71 20.37 23.19 34.45
C ASP A 71 20.06 24.15 33.30
N GLU A 72 20.89 25.19 33.09
CA GLU A 72 20.76 26.12 31.96
C GLU A 72 20.95 25.40 30.62
N GLY A 73 21.92 24.47 30.54
CA GLY A 73 22.16 23.68 29.34
C GLY A 73 20.99 22.76 29.00
N LEU A 74 20.42 22.10 30.01
CA LEU A 74 19.22 21.27 29.87
C LEU A 74 18.02 22.12 29.42
N ILE A 75 17.81 23.30 30.04
CA ILE A 75 16.72 24.22 29.69
C ILE A 75 16.87 24.71 28.25
N GLU A 76 18.05 25.14 27.84
CA GLU A 76 18.30 25.63 26.49
C GLU A 76 18.08 24.53 25.44
N GLN A 77 18.51 23.30 25.75
CA GLN A 77 18.26 22.16 24.90
C GLN A 77 16.77 21.83 24.76
N VAL A 78 15.98 21.99 25.84
CA VAL A 78 14.52 21.85 25.81
C VAL A 78 13.89 22.96 24.97
N LYS A 79 14.32 24.21 25.15
CA LYS A 79 13.86 25.35 24.34
C LYS A 79 14.10 25.12 22.85
N GLU A 80 15.29 24.69 22.47
CA GLU A 80 15.67 24.46 21.09
C GLU A 80 14.82 23.36 20.42
N LYS A 81 14.58 22.24 21.12
CA LYS A 81 14.03 21.01 20.51
C LYS A 81 12.58 20.74 20.83
N TYR A 82 12.08 21.25 21.94
CA TYR A 82 10.79 20.88 22.51
C TYR A 82 9.94 22.09 22.93
N SER A 83 10.29 23.30 22.51
CA SER A 83 9.43 24.47 22.73
C SER A 83 8.00 24.24 22.21
N GLY A 84 7.01 24.58 23.03
CA GLY A 84 5.59 24.37 22.73
C GLY A 84 5.11 22.93 22.90
N LYS A 85 5.98 21.98 23.28
CA LYS A 85 5.61 20.59 23.55
C LYS A 85 5.19 20.41 25.00
N SER A 86 4.39 19.39 25.23
CA SER A 86 4.06 18.95 26.59
C SER A 86 5.19 18.14 27.21
N PRO A 87 5.31 18.10 28.55
CA PRO A 87 6.28 17.23 29.22
C PRO A 87 6.17 15.76 28.80
N LYS A 88 4.95 15.29 28.47
CA LYS A 88 4.72 13.93 27.96
C LYS A 88 5.30 13.71 26.56
N GLU A 89 5.21 14.71 25.68
CA GLU A 89 5.85 14.65 24.36
C GLU A 89 7.38 14.66 24.49
N VAL A 90 7.96 15.38 25.47
CA VAL A 90 9.40 15.29 25.78
C VAL A 90 9.76 13.87 26.22
N GLN A 91 9.03 13.31 27.19
CA GLN A 91 9.24 11.94 27.66
C GLN A 91 9.22 10.90 26.54
N ASN A 92 8.24 11.00 25.63
CA ASN A 92 8.09 10.05 24.55
C ASN A 92 9.22 10.15 23.50
N ASN A 93 9.81 11.33 23.33
CA ASN A 93 10.86 11.57 22.33
C ASN A 93 12.28 11.41 22.89
N ASP A 94 12.52 11.81 24.14
CA ASP A 94 13.82 11.70 24.81
C ASP A 94 13.59 11.43 26.31
N ASN A 95 13.29 10.17 26.64
CA ASN A 95 13.03 9.76 28.01
C ASN A 95 14.23 9.99 28.94
N GLY A 96 15.45 9.94 28.41
CA GLY A 96 16.67 10.19 29.19
C GLY A 96 16.74 11.64 29.65
N LEU A 97 16.51 12.59 28.75
CA LEU A 97 16.42 14.01 29.08
C LEU A 97 15.28 14.26 30.09
N TYR A 98 14.10 13.72 29.80
CA TYR A 98 12.93 13.89 30.65
C TYR A 98 13.16 13.42 32.10
N GLN A 99 13.80 12.26 32.30
CA GLN A 99 14.11 11.75 33.63
C GLN A 99 15.00 12.72 34.42
N VAL A 100 16.04 13.27 33.80
CA VAL A 100 16.93 14.23 34.47
C VAL A 100 16.19 15.54 34.81
N LEU A 101 15.33 16.03 33.90
CA LEU A 101 14.51 17.21 34.19
C LEU A 101 13.57 17.00 35.38
N VAL A 102 13.00 15.79 35.53
CA VAL A 102 12.16 15.43 36.68
C VAL A 102 12.98 15.30 37.96
N GLU A 103 14.13 14.63 37.91
CA GLU A 103 15.03 14.44 39.06
C GLU A 103 15.55 15.78 39.61
N ARG A 104 15.69 16.79 38.74
CA ARG A 104 16.13 18.14 39.12
C ARG A 104 15.00 19.16 39.30
N ASP A 105 13.75 18.71 39.27
CA ASP A 105 12.54 19.54 39.41
C ASP A 105 12.39 20.67 38.36
N LEU A 106 13.09 20.59 37.23
CA LEU A 106 13.11 21.62 36.18
C LEU A 106 11.84 21.62 35.31
N ILE A 107 11.03 20.56 35.38
CA ILE A 107 9.77 20.47 34.62
C ILE A 107 8.79 21.57 35.05
N GLY A 108 8.78 21.95 36.32
CA GLY A 108 7.97 23.07 36.83
C GLY A 108 8.35 24.38 36.15
N ASP A 109 9.62 24.75 36.28
CA ASP A 109 10.19 25.97 35.72
C ASP A 109 10.01 26.08 34.20
N LEU A 110 10.23 24.97 33.49
CA LEU A 110 10.04 24.91 32.04
C LEU A 110 8.57 25.11 31.64
N VAL A 111 7.62 24.73 32.48
CA VAL A 111 6.20 24.98 32.25
C VAL A 111 5.82 26.40 32.62
N GLU A 112 6.30 26.92 33.75
CA GLU A 112 6.02 28.28 34.21
C GLU A 112 6.62 29.35 33.29
N SER A 113 7.73 29.04 32.64
CA SER A 113 8.39 29.88 31.63
C SER A 113 7.83 29.71 30.20
N ASP A 114 6.69 29.03 30.03
CA ASP A 114 6.03 28.76 28.75
C ASP A 114 6.87 28.00 27.70
N VAL A 115 8.03 27.45 28.09
CA VAL A 115 8.85 26.62 27.21
C VAL A 115 8.13 25.30 26.90
N LEU A 116 7.61 24.65 27.95
CA LEU A 116 6.77 23.47 27.84
C LEU A 116 5.32 23.83 28.11
N VAL A 117 4.43 23.42 27.22
CA VAL A 117 3.00 23.67 27.39
C VAL A 117 2.42 22.57 28.27
N ARG A 118 2.02 22.92 29.50
CA ARG A 118 1.04 22.10 30.22
C ARG A 118 -0.24 22.15 29.41
N ARG A 119 -0.49 21.09 28.63
CA ARG A 119 -1.82 20.81 28.13
C ARG A 119 -2.67 20.44 29.35
N GLN A 120 -3.15 21.44 30.10
CA GLN A 120 -4.21 21.25 31.07
C GLN A 120 -5.46 20.93 30.28
N ARG A 121 -5.61 19.66 29.91
CA ARG A 121 -6.82 19.17 29.29
C ARG A 121 -7.79 18.88 30.41
N ASN A 122 -8.47 19.91 30.91
CA ASN A 122 -9.50 19.75 31.93
C ASN A 122 -10.79 19.21 31.29
N PHE A 123 -10.71 18.01 30.71
CA PHE A 123 -11.86 17.35 30.09
C PHE A 123 -12.99 17.08 31.08
N ARG A 124 -12.66 17.03 32.39
CA ARG A 124 -13.65 16.84 33.45
C ARG A 124 -14.58 18.05 33.60
N SER A 125 -14.11 19.26 33.31
CA SER A 125 -14.92 20.48 33.39
C SER A 125 -15.70 20.77 32.11
N MET A 126 -15.32 20.14 30.98
CA MET A 126 -16.08 20.27 29.74
C MET A 126 -17.43 19.55 29.86
N ASN A 127 -18.50 20.13 29.33
CA ASN A 127 -19.76 19.42 29.16
C ASN A 127 -19.71 18.46 27.95
N ASP A 128 -20.76 17.67 27.74
CA ASP A 128 -20.75 16.63 26.70
C ASP A 128 -20.71 17.20 25.27
N GLU A 129 -21.27 18.38 25.06
CA GLU A 129 -21.27 19.10 23.76
C GLU A 129 -19.88 19.67 23.43
N GLN A 130 -19.21 20.23 24.44
CA GLN A 130 -17.83 20.71 24.34
C GLN A 130 -16.88 19.55 24.08
N LEU A 131 -17.03 18.41 24.79
CA LEU A 131 -16.26 17.21 24.51
C LEU A 131 -16.49 16.68 23.09
N SER A 132 -17.75 16.63 22.65
CA SER A 132 -18.10 16.17 21.31
C SER A 132 -17.51 17.07 20.22
N SER A 133 -17.58 18.40 20.39
CA SER A 133 -16.97 19.38 19.49
C SER A 133 -15.45 19.23 19.46
N HIS A 134 -14.81 19.14 20.64
CA HIS A 134 -13.37 18.95 20.74
C HIS A 134 -12.90 17.67 20.02
N ILE A 135 -13.63 16.57 20.14
CA ILE A 135 -13.31 15.30 19.46
C ILE A 135 -13.52 15.41 17.96
N LYS A 136 -14.60 16.07 17.54
CA LYS A 136 -14.88 16.32 16.12
C LYS A 136 -13.79 17.17 15.46
N ASP A 137 -13.17 18.09 16.19
CA ASP A 137 -12.14 18.95 15.64
C ASP A 137 -10.75 18.30 15.64
N ASN A 138 -10.43 17.50 16.67
CA ASN A 138 -9.07 17.01 16.90
C ASN A 138 -8.88 15.51 16.60
N TYR A 139 -9.94 14.71 16.66
CA TYR A 139 -9.86 13.25 16.59
C TYR A 139 -10.86 12.63 15.60
N LYS A 140 -11.39 13.42 14.67
CA LYS A 140 -12.37 12.95 13.68
C LYS A 140 -11.84 11.75 12.90
N GLY A 141 -12.67 10.71 12.82
CA GLY A 141 -12.32 9.52 12.05
C GLY A 141 -11.28 8.62 12.72
N LYS A 142 -10.94 8.87 13.99
CA LYS A 142 -10.18 7.92 14.83
C LYS A 142 -11.13 6.91 15.45
N SER A 143 -10.66 5.69 15.65
CA SER A 143 -11.38 4.69 16.46
C SER A 143 -11.21 4.95 17.95
N PRO A 144 -12.11 4.46 18.81
CA PRO A 144 -11.95 4.57 20.27
C PRO A 144 -10.60 4.02 20.78
N THR A 145 -10.03 3.01 20.14
CA THR A 145 -8.71 2.47 20.49
C THR A 145 -7.57 3.41 20.11
N GLU A 146 -7.63 4.02 18.92
CA GLU A 146 -6.63 5.02 18.52
C GLU A 146 -6.70 6.26 19.41
N LEU A 147 -7.93 6.72 19.72
CA LEU A 147 -8.15 7.79 20.67
C LEU A 147 -7.55 7.47 22.04
N LYS A 148 -7.77 6.25 22.57
CA LYS A 148 -7.17 5.82 23.84
C LYS A 148 -5.64 5.88 23.82
N ASN A 149 -5.03 5.43 22.73
CA ASN A 149 -3.57 5.43 22.60
C ASN A 149 -2.99 6.84 22.49
N GLU A 150 -3.76 7.78 21.94
CA GLU A 150 -3.33 9.16 21.71
C GLU A 150 -3.63 10.08 22.92
N ASP A 151 -4.77 9.87 23.57
CA ASP A 151 -5.23 10.61 24.74
C ASP A 151 -6.09 9.73 25.66
N ASP A 152 -5.41 8.91 26.48
CA ASP A 152 -6.09 8.02 27.43
C ASP A 152 -6.93 8.82 28.43
N SER A 153 -6.50 10.02 28.85
CA SER A 153 -7.25 10.87 29.78
C SER A 153 -8.62 11.26 29.22
N LEU A 154 -8.65 11.77 27.97
CA LEU A 154 -9.90 12.05 27.26
C LEU A 154 -10.75 10.78 27.14
N TYR A 155 -10.15 9.68 26.70
CA TYR A 155 -10.85 8.41 26.54
C TYR A 155 -11.52 7.95 27.85
N GLN A 156 -10.82 8.02 28.99
CA GLN A 156 -11.38 7.67 30.30
C GLN A 156 -12.58 8.57 30.67
N VAL A 157 -12.53 9.86 30.35
CA VAL A 157 -13.66 10.77 30.58
C VAL A 157 -14.87 10.36 29.73
N LEU A 158 -14.66 10.04 28.46
CA LEU A 158 -15.73 9.60 27.57
C LEU A 158 -16.35 8.27 27.98
N VAL A 159 -15.55 7.33 28.46
CA VAL A 159 -16.03 6.05 28.99
C VAL A 159 -16.88 6.27 30.24
N ARG A 160 -16.41 7.09 31.20
CA ARG A 160 -17.16 7.39 32.42
C ARG A 160 -18.50 8.06 32.19
N ARG A 161 -18.62 8.83 31.09
CA ARG A 161 -19.85 9.54 30.70
C ARG A 161 -20.69 8.79 29.65
N ASP A 162 -20.31 7.55 29.31
CA ASP A 162 -20.97 6.74 28.26
C ASP A 162 -21.12 7.48 26.91
N LEU A 163 -20.16 8.34 26.57
CA LEU A 163 -20.18 9.14 25.34
C LEU A 163 -19.58 8.40 24.14
N ILE A 164 -18.76 7.37 24.36
CA ILE A 164 -18.11 6.63 23.26
C ILE A 164 -19.16 6.08 22.29
N LYS A 165 -20.25 5.50 22.80
CA LYS A 165 -21.33 4.95 21.98
C LYS A 165 -22.00 6.04 21.13
N LYS A 166 -22.42 7.14 21.76
CA LYS A 166 -23.03 8.30 21.07
C LYS A 166 -22.10 8.90 20.01
N LEU A 167 -20.80 9.02 20.30
CA LEU A 167 -19.82 9.56 19.36
C LEU A 167 -19.58 8.66 18.14
N VAL A 168 -19.68 7.33 18.31
CA VAL A 168 -19.63 6.38 17.21
C VAL A 168 -20.92 6.42 16.39
N GLU A 169 -22.09 6.45 17.05
CA GLU A 169 -23.40 6.58 16.38
C GLU A 169 -23.50 7.88 15.57
N ASN A 170 -22.98 8.99 16.10
CA ASN A 170 -22.92 10.28 15.43
C ASN A 170 -21.79 10.39 14.39
N ARG A 171 -21.09 9.30 14.08
CA ARG A 171 -19.99 9.23 13.10
C ARG A 171 -18.82 10.20 13.36
N ILE A 172 -18.61 10.58 14.62
CA ILE A 172 -17.45 11.39 15.04
C ILE A 172 -16.23 10.47 15.18
N LEU A 173 -16.41 9.33 15.86
CA LEU A 173 -15.40 8.27 15.98
C LEU A 173 -15.73 7.11 15.03
N LYS A 174 -14.70 6.42 14.53
CA LYS A 174 -14.87 5.21 13.72
C LYS A 174 -15.23 4.01 14.60
N ARG A 175 -16.29 3.31 14.23
CA ARG A 175 -16.55 1.96 14.74
C ARG A 175 -15.36 1.07 14.38
N LYS A 176 -14.87 0.24 15.30
CA LYS A 176 -13.88 -0.80 14.98
C LYS A 176 -14.57 -2.16 15.10
N ILE A 177 -14.76 -2.83 13.97
CA ILE A 177 -15.27 -4.20 13.96
C ILE A 177 -14.10 -5.14 14.17
N ARG A 178 -14.15 -5.96 15.22
CA ARG A 178 -13.07 -6.93 15.53
C ARG A 178 -13.22 -8.22 14.71
N ASN A 179 -14.44 -8.64 14.41
CA ASN A 179 -14.70 -9.89 13.68
C ASN A 179 -15.83 -9.69 12.67
N PHE A 180 -15.46 -9.43 11.42
CA PHE A 180 -16.42 -9.21 10.34
C PHE A 180 -17.32 -10.42 10.05
N ASN A 181 -16.94 -11.64 10.44
CA ASN A 181 -17.77 -12.83 10.18
C ASN A 181 -19.02 -12.89 11.06
N GLN A 182 -18.99 -12.26 12.25
CA GLN A 182 -20.12 -12.24 13.19
C GLN A 182 -21.08 -11.06 12.98
N VAL A 183 -20.71 -10.14 12.09
CA VAL A 183 -21.48 -8.94 11.80
C VAL A 183 -22.55 -9.25 10.76
N SER A 184 -23.73 -8.63 10.92
CA SER A 184 -24.82 -8.77 9.96
C SER A 184 -24.43 -8.19 8.60
N ASN A 185 -25.15 -8.56 7.55
CA ASN A 185 -24.85 -8.04 6.22
C ASN A 185 -25.10 -6.52 6.16
N GLU A 186 -26.13 -6.04 6.84
CA GLU A 186 -26.53 -4.63 6.93
C GLU A 186 -25.44 -3.79 7.61
N GLU A 187 -24.95 -4.25 8.76
CA GLU A 187 -23.87 -3.58 9.50
C GLU A 187 -22.56 -3.57 8.69
N LEU A 188 -22.26 -4.63 7.93
CA LEU A 188 -21.10 -4.65 7.04
C LEU A 188 -21.24 -3.63 5.90
N LEU A 189 -22.42 -3.52 5.31
CA LEU A 189 -22.68 -2.54 4.25
C LEU A 189 -22.54 -1.11 4.75
N GLU A 190 -23.08 -0.80 5.93
CA GLU A 190 -22.94 0.51 6.55
C GLU A 190 -21.49 0.81 6.92
N TYR A 191 -20.79 -0.15 7.52
CA TYR A 191 -19.37 -0.01 7.83
C TYR A 191 -18.54 0.32 6.60
N VAL A 192 -18.79 -0.36 5.47
CA VAL A 192 -18.07 -0.08 4.23
C VAL A 192 -18.40 1.31 3.70
N ARG A 193 -19.66 1.72 3.76
CA ARG A 193 -20.09 3.07 3.37
C ARG A 193 -19.36 4.13 4.17
N ASP A 194 -19.33 4.01 5.50
CA ASP A 194 -18.75 5.04 6.36
C ASP A 194 -17.23 5.17 6.22
N ASN A 195 -16.53 4.12 5.79
CA ASN A 195 -15.06 4.06 5.83
C ASN A 195 -14.38 4.01 4.46
N TYR A 196 -15.08 3.58 3.41
CA TYR A 196 -14.49 3.29 2.10
C TYR A 196 -15.32 3.82 0.92
N GLU A 197 -16.29 4.69 1.16
CA GLU A 197 -17.11 5.30 0.10
C GLU A 197 -16.23 5.95 -0.98
N GLY A 198 -16.61 5.70 -2.24
CA GLY A 198 -15.97 6.27 -3.43
C GLY A 198 -14.68 5.60 -3.86
N ARG A 199 -14.13 4.67 -3.07
CA ARG A 199 -12.92 3.89 -3.42
C ARG A 199 -13.22 2.86 -4.48
N ASN A 200 -12.21 2.54 -5.29
CA ASN A 200 -12.34 1.41 -6.21
C ASN A 200 -12.12 0.07 -5.49
N ILE A 201 -12.66 -1.03 -6.03
CA ILE A 201 -12.58 -2.37 -5.41
C ILE A 201 -11.13 -2.83 -5.18
N VAL A 202 -10.19 -2.45 -6.06
CA VAL A 202 -8.78 -2.85 -5.96
C VAL A 202 -8.13 -2.13 -4.78
N GLU A 203 -8.26 -0.80 -4.71
CA GLU A 203 -7.80 0.01 -3.59
C GLU A 203 -8.42 -0.45 -2.27
N PHE A 204 -9.72 -0.73 -2.27
CA PHE A 204 -10.41 -1.23 -1.09
C PHE A 204 -9.83 -2.56 -0.60
N ARG A 205 -9.56 -3.50 -1.52
CA ARG A 205 -8.93 -4.78 -1.20
C ARG A 205 -7.50 -4.62 -0.68
N GLU A 206 -6.73 -3.67 -1.20
CA GLU A 206 -5.36 -3.41 -0.74
C GLU A 206 -5.34 -2.80 0.67
N VAL A 207 -6.31 -1.92 0.97
CA VAL A 207 -6.43 -1.29 2.29
C VAL A 207 -6.98 -2.27 3.34
N ASP A 208 -8.00 -3.06 3.00
CA ASP A 208 -8.61 -4.03 3.93
C ASP A 208 -9.00 -5.35 3.24
N GLY A 209 -7.98 -6.15 2.94
CA GLY A 209 -8.16 -7.45 2.30
C GLY A 209 -8.98 -8.43 3.14
N SER A 210 -8.98 -8.27 4.46
CA SER A 210 -9.71 -9.13 5.40
C SER A 210 -11.22 -8.91 5.27
N LEU A 211 -11.66 -7.65 5.32
CA LEU A 211 -13.05 -7.26 5.11
C LEU A 211 -13.51 -7.60 3.70
N TYR A 212 -12.68 -7.31 2.68
CA TYR A 212 -12.98 -7.69 1.29
C TYR A 212 -13.28 -9.19 1.15
N GLY A 213 -12.47 -10.05 1.76
CA GLY A 213 -12.67 -11.50 1.75
C GLY A 213 -14.02 -11.91 2.35
N VAL A 214 -14.43 -11.27 3.45
CA VAL A 214 -15.72 -11.54 4.11
C VAL A 214 -16.89 -11.07 3.24
N LEU A 215 -16.83 -9.85 2.71
CA LEU A 215 -17.87 -9.31 1.83
C LEU A 215 -18.03 -10.15 0.56
N LYS A 216 -16.91 -10.64 -0.01
CA LYS A 216 -16.93 -11.53 -1.17
C LYS A 216 -17.62 -12.86 -0.84
N ARG A 217 -17.29 -13.50 0.29
CA ARG A 217 -17.94 -14.75 0.73
C ARG A 217 -19.45 -14.56 0.98
N LYS A 218 -19.85 -13.40 1.50
CA LYS A 218 -21.26 -13.04 1.74
C LYS A 218 -21.99 -12.50 0.48
N GLY A 219 -21.33 -12.41 -0.68
CA GLY A 219 -21.94 -11.88 -1.91
C GLY A 219 -22.28 -10.39 -1.87
N LEU A 220 -21.65 -9.60 -1.00
CA LEU A 220 -22.00 -8.19 -0.75
C LEU A 220 -21.24 -7.19 -1.65
N ILE A 221 -20.19 -7.62 -2.34
CA ILE A 221 -19.37 -6.74 -3.20
C ILE A 221 -20.22 -6.11 -4.31
N ASP A 222 -21.04 -6.91 -5.00
CA ASP A 222 -21.87 -6.40 -6.09
C ASP A 222 -22.95 -5.46 -5.58
N LYS A 223 -23.52 -5.76 -4.41
CA LYS A 223 -24.48 -4.87 -3.73
C LYS A 223 -23.83 -3.51 -3.42
N LEU A 224 -22.59 -3.48 -2.91
CA LEU A 224 -21.85 -2.25 -2.64
C LEU A 224 -21.54 -1.43 -3.91
N VAL A 225 -21.26 -2.12 -5.02
CA VAL A 225 -21.05 -1.46 -6.32
C VAL A 225 -22.35 -0.87 -6.85
N ASN A 226 -23.45 -1.63 -6.79
CA ASN A 226 -24.77 -1.17 -7.24
C ASN A 226 -25.27 0.02 -6.42
N MET A 227 -24.96 0.04 -5.12
CA MET A 227 -25.22 1.18 -4.22
C MET A 227 -24.28 2.37 -4.45
N LYS A 228 -23.33 2.29 -5.40
CA LYS A 228 -22.29 3.29 -5.68
C LYS A 228 -21.36 3.60 -4.49
N VAL A 229 -21.34 2.73 -3.47
CA VAL A 229 -20.41 2.86 -2.33
C VAL A 229 -18.99 2.53 -2.77
N LEU A 230 -18.82 1.44 -3.52
CA LEU A 230 -17.54 1.07 -4.13
C LEU A 230 -17.61 1.26 -5.64
N LYS A 231 -16.50 1.67 -6.25
CA LYS A 231 -16.37 1.80 -7.71
C LYS A 231 -15.72 0.54 -8.28
N ARG A 232 -16.25 0.00 -9.37
CA ARG A 232 -15.46 -0.92 -10.19
C ARG A 232 -14.35 -0.12 -10.86
N LYS A 233 -13.11 -0.64 -10.82
CA LYS A 233 -12.06 -0.10 -11.68
C LYS A 233 -12.60 -0.18 -13.11
N LYS A 234 -12.60 0.94 -13.85
CA LYS A 234 -12.93 0.91 -15.27
C LYS A 234 -12.04 -0.15 -15.90
N ARG A 235 -12.65 -1.19 -16.47
CA ARG A 235 -11.91 -2.29 -17.07
C ARG A 235 -11.03 -1.74 -18.19
N LYS A 236 -9.99 -2.51 -18.51
CA LYS A 236 -8.94 -2.15 -19.48
C LYS A 236 -9.52 -1.72 -20.85
N TYR A 237 -10.78 -2.07 -21.16
CA TYR A 237 -11.41 -1.80 -22.43
C TYR A 237 -12.04 -0.40 -22.61
N GLY A 238 -12.05 0.44 -21.56
CA GLY A 238 -12.46 1.84 -21.67
C GLY A 238 -13.87 2.01 -22.26
N LEU A 239 -13.98 2.89 -23.27
CA LEU A 239 -15.24 3.23 -23.96
C LEU A 239 -15.96 2.00 -24.57
N PHE A 240 -15.21 0.99 -25.00
CA PHE A 240 -15.75 -0.15 -25.76
C PHE A 240 -16.46 -1.21 -24.91
N ASP A 241 -16.30 -1.16 -23.58
CA ASP A 241 -17.02 -2.05 -22.67
C ASP A 241 -18.49 -1.64 -22.50
N GLU A 242 -18.82 -0.37 -22.75
CA GLU A 242 -20.17 0.18 -22.66
C GLU A 242 -20.92 0.11 -24.01
N MET A 243 -20.18 -0.12 -25.11
CA MET A 243 -20.76 -0.23 -26.45
C MET A 243 -21.41 -1.61 -26.68
N ASN A 244 -22.60 -1.60 -27.28
CA ASN A 244 -23.25 -2.81 -27.79
C ASN A 244 -22.61 -3.26 -29.12
N ASN A 245 -23.04 -4.42 -29.65
CA ASN A 245 -22.44 -4.99 -30.86
C ASN A 245 -22.59 -4.07 -32.09
N ASP A 246 -23.73 -3.41 -32.25
CA ASP A 246 -23.98 -2.51 -33.38
C ASP A 246 -23.12 -1.25 -33.29
N GLU A 247 -22.98 -0.68 -32.08
CA GLU A 247 -22.09 0.46 -31.81
C GLU A 247 -20.62 0.10 -32.06
N LEU A 248 -20.19 -1.11 -31.68
CA LEU A 248 -18.85 -1.61 -31.98
C LEU A 248 -18.63 -1.77 -33.48
N MET A 249 -19.62 -2.29 -34.21
CA MET A 249 -19.55 -2.46 -35.66
C MET A 249 -19.51 -1.10 -36.38
N ASP A 250 -20.37 -0.15 -35.99
CA ASP A 250 -20.41 1.19 -36.57
C ASP A 250 -19.12 1.98 -36.28
N TYR A 251 -18.61 1.92 -35.05
CA TYR A 251 -17.32 2.50 -34.71
C TYR A 251 -16.19 1.91 -35.57
N THR A 252 -16.13 0.58 -35.68
CA THR A 252 -15.12 -0.10 -36.50
C THR A 252 -15.23 0.30 -37.97
N LYS A 253 -16.46 0.40 -38.50
CA LYS A 253 -16.73 0.86 -39.86
C LYS A 253 -16.34 2.31 -40.09
N ARG A 254 -16.44 3.20 -39.10
CA ARG A 254 -16.04 4.61 -39.26
C ARG A 254 -14.53 4.81 -39.25
N PHE A 255 -13.82 4.10 -38.38
CA PHE A 255 -12.41 4.39 -38.09
C PHE A 255 -11.42 3.35 -38.63
N HIS A 256 -11.87 2.14 -38.92
CA HIS A 256 -11.01 1.01 -39.30
C HIS A 256 -11.51 0.30 -40.58
N ASN A 257 -12.32 0.97 -41.40
CA ASN A 257 -12.84 0.39 -42.64
C ASN A 257 -11.71 -0.04 -43.59
N GLY A 258 -11.81 -1.23 -44.15
CA GLY A 258 -10.83 -1.78 -45.08
C GLY A 258 -9.51 -2.23 -44.44
N GLN A 259 -9.31 -2.00 -43.13
CA GLN A 259 -8.12 -2.47 -42.44
C GLN A 259 -8.16 -3.98 -42.18
N SER A 260 -7.00 -4.59 -41.97
CA SER A 260 -6.94 -5.99 -41.55
C SER A 260 -7.10 -6.15 -40.04
N PRO A 261 -7.59 -7.30 -39.55
CA PRO A 261 -7.69 -7.57 -38.13
C PRO A 261 -6.36 -7.33 -37.37
N SER A 262 -5.22 -7.70 -37.98
CA SER A 262 -3.89 -7.46 -37.42
C SER A 262 -3.56 -5.97 -37.31
N LYS A 263 -3.98 -5.14 -38.28
CA LYS A 263 -3.77 -3.69 -38.23
C LYS A 263 -4.59 -3.05 -37.11
N ILE A 264 -5.82 -3.51 -36.91
CA ILE A 264 -6.68 -3.06 -35.79
C ILE A 264 -6.07 -3.48 -34.45
N LEU A 265 -5.49 -4.68 -34.35
CA LEU A 265 -4.77 -5.13 -33.15
C LEU A 265 -3.55 -4.23 -32.83
N GLU A 266 -2.79 -3.82 -33.85
CA GLU A 266 -1.65 -2.92 -33.70
C GLU A 266 -2.07 -1.51 -33.26
N GLU A 267 -3.11 -0.95 -33.90
CA GLU A 267 -3.55 0.43 -33.66
C GLU A 267 -4.40 0.57 -32.40
N ASN A 268 -5.25 -0.42 -32.11
CA ASN A 268 -6.20 -0.39 -31.01
C ASN A 268 -6.43 -1.80 -30.44
N GLN A 269 -5.41 -2.30 -29.73
CA GLN A 269 -5.43 -3.61 -29.06
C GLN A 269 -6.68 -3.82 -28.18
N ILE A 270 -7.18 -2.74 -27.60
CA ILE A 270 -8.35 -2.73 -26.74
C ILE A 270 -9.62 -3.06 -27.54
N LEU A 271 -9.90 -2.32 -28.60
CA LEU A 271 -11.05 -2.57 -29.49
C LEU A 271 -10.97 -3.98 -30.06
N TYR A 272 -9.80 -4.38 -30.57
CA TYR A 272 -9.61 -5.72 -31.13
C TYR A 272 -9.96 -6.83 -30.13
N GLY A 273 -9.48 -6.71 -28.89
CA GLY A 273 -9.80 -7.67 -27.83
C GLY A 273 -11.30 -7.75 -27.54
N ARG A 274 -12.02 -6.62 -27.61
CA ARG A 274 -13.47 -6.58 -27.43
C ARG A 274 -14.22 -7.20 -28.59
N LEU A 275 -13.83 -6.89 -29.83
CA LEU A 275 -14.41 -7.48 -31.05
C LEU A 275 -14.25 -9.02 -31.07
N MET A 276 -13.08 -9.53 -30.64
CA MET A 276 -12.84 -10.96 -30.48
C MET A 276 -13.75 -11.59 -29.42
N GLN A 277 -13.92 -10.95 -28.27
CA GLN A 277 -14.79 -11.46 -27.21
C GLN A 277 -16.27 -11.54 -27.62
N CYS A 278 -16.72 -10.62 -28.47
CA CYS A 278 -18.08 -10.60 -28.99
C CYS A 278 -18.27 -11.43 -30.27
N ASN A 279 -17.23 -12.15 -30.73
CA ASN A 279 -17.22 -12.90 -32.00
C ASN A 279 -17.59 -12.02 -33.23
N LEU A 280 -17.24 -10.74 -33.21
CA LEU A 280 -17.60 -9.80 -34.27
C LEU A 280 -16.56 -9.73 -35.40
N ILE A 281 -15.36 -10.28 -35.22
CA ILE A 281 -14.30 -10.23 -36.24
C ILE A 281 -14.77 -10.89 -37.55
N ASP A 282 -15.38 -12.06 -37.47
CA ASP A 282 -15.85 -12.77 -38.66
C ASP A 282 -17.04 -12.05 -39.31
N VAL A 283 -17.98 -11.58 -38.49
CA VAL A 283 -19.12 -10.77 -38.95
C VAL A 283 -18.66 -9.49 -39.68
N LEU A 284 -17.62 -8.82 -39.19
CA LEU A 284 -17.05 -7.63 -39.81
C LEU A 284 -16.33 -7.95 -41.13
N VAL A 285 -15.71 -9.13 -41.25
CA VAL A 285 -15.07 -9.61 -42.49
C VAL A 285 -16.12 -9.97 -43.52
N ASP A 286 -17.15 -10.70 -43.13
CA ASP A 286 -18.24 -11.15 -44.01
C ASP A 286 -19.03 -9.95 -44.56
N ASN A 287 -19.18 -8.90 -43.75
CA ASN A 287 -19.79 -7.63 -44.18
C ASN A 287 -18.84 -6.71 -44.96
N GLY A 288 -17.61 -7.14 -45.24
CA GLY A 288 -16.62 -6.34 -45.98
C GLY A 288 -16.14 -5.07 -45.28
N ILE A 289 -16.40 -4.92 -43.98
CA ILE A 289 -15.98 -3.76 -43.19
C ILE A 289 -14.48 -3.83 -42.90
N ILE A 290 -13.97 -5.03 -42.61
CA ILE A 290 -12.53 -5.25 -42.44
C ILE A 290 -12.06 -6.30 -43.43
N VAL A 291 -10.84 -6.15 -43.95
CA VAL A 291 -10.31 -7.01 -45.01
C VAL A 291 -9.28 -7.96 -44.44
N ARG A 292 -9.57 -9.27 -44.43
CA ARG A 292 -8.51 -10.26 -44.21
C ARG A 292 -7.53 -10.15 -45.38
N LYS A 293 -6.40 -9.48 -45.15
CA LYS A 293 -5.24 -9.63 -46.04
C LYS A 293 -4.95 -11.11 -46.10
N ARG A 294 -5.29 -11.74 -47.23
CA ARG A 294 -4.79 -13.06 -47.55
C ARG A 294 -3.29 -12.88 -47.52
N HIS A 295 -2.62 -13.40 -46.50
CA HIS A 295 -1.19 -13.64 -46.64
C HIS A 295 -1.09 -14.46 -47.91
N HIS A 296 -0.46 -13.88 -48.93
CA HIS A 296 -0.13 -14.59 -50.16
C HIS A 296 0.79 -15.72 -49.69
N ASN A 297 0.16 -16.86 -49.39
CA ASN A 297 0.84 -18.07 -49.03
C ASN A 297 1.16 -18.68 -50.39
N PRO A 298 2.40 -18.56 -50.88
CA PRO A 298 2.74 -19.00 -52.24
C PRO A 298 2.40 -20.48 -52.45
N TYR A 299 2.31 -21.26 -51.37
CA TYR A 299 1.96 -22.68 -51.40
C TYR A 299 0.46 -22.96 -51.56
N ARG A 300 -0.42 -22.00 -51.22
CA ARG A 300 -1.87 -22.18 -51.41
C ARG A 300 -2.27 -22.01 -52.87
N ASP A 301 -1.65 -21.05 -53.56
CA ASP A 301 -1.83 -20.90 -55.01
C ASP A 301 -1.28 -22.10 -55.79
N VAL A 302 -0.20 -22.75 -55.30
CA VAL A 302 0.30 -24.00 -55.89
C VAL A 302 -0.71 -25.14 -55.72
N ASN A 303 -1.32 -25.28 -54.54
CA ASN A 303 -2.33 -26.32 -54.30
C ASN A 303 -3.64 -26.08 -55.05
N ASP A 304 -4.08 -24.81 -55.15
CA ASP A 304 -5.27 -24.45 -55.94
C ASP A 304 -4.98 -24.60 -57.45
N ALA A 305 -3.76 -24.29 -57.91
CA ALA A 305 -3.33 -24.56 -59.28
C ALA A 305 -3.21 -26.07 -59.58
N LEU A 306 -2.71 -26.86 -58.63
CA LEU A 306 -2.66 -28.33 -58.73
C LEU A 306 -4.07 -28.92 -58.79
N ARG A 307 -5.01 -28.46 -57.95
CA ARG A 307 -6.42 -28.88 -58.04
C ARG A 307 -7.06 -28.50 -59.36
N CYS A 308 -6.86 -27.27 -59.84
CA CYS A 308 -7.35 -26.86 -61.16
C CYS A 308 -6.73 -27.71 -62.29
N ALA A 309 -5.47 -28.11 -62.16
CA ALA A 309 -4.82 -29.00 -63.13
C ALA A 309 -5.39 -30.43 -63.06
N GLU A 310 -5.64 -30.96 -61.86
CA GLU A 310 -6.28 -32.26 -61.64
C GLU A 310 -7.70 -32.29 -62.24
N ASP A 311 -8.53 -31.28 -61.94
CA ASP A 311 -9.89 -31.17 -62.48
C ASP A 311 -9.88 -31.08 -64.02
N LEU A 312 -8.90 -30.39 -64.59
CA LEU A 312 -8.78 -30.20 -66.04
C LEU A 312 -8.27 -31.49 -66.72
N MET A 313 -7.38 -32.25 -66.07
CA MET A 313 -6.96 -33.58 -66.53
C MET A 313 -8.10 -34.60 -66.52
N GLU A 314 -8.90 -34.62 -65.44
CA GLU A 314 -10.06 -35.51 -65.32
C GLU A 314 -11.09 -35.23 -66.44
N ASN A 315 -11.40 -33.95 -66.68
CA ASN A 315 -12.31 -33.54 -67.74
C ASN A 315 -11.83 -33.89 -69.16
N LEU A 316 -10.51 -33.98 -69.37
CA LEU A 316 -9.91 -34.37 -70.64
C LEU A 316 -9.67 -35.89 -70.76
N GLY A 317 -9.99 -36.67 -69.72
CA GLY A 317 -9.73 -38.11 -69.69
C GLY A 317 -8.24 -38.47 -69.69
N LEU A 318 -7.37 -37.57 -69.22
CA LEU A 318 -5.93 -37.79 -69.16
C LEU A 318 -5.57 -38.40 -67.79
N SER A 319 -5.01 -39.62 -67.80
CA SER A 319 -4.54 -40.26 -66.56
C SER A 319 -3.15 -39.78 -66.13
N GLU A 320 -2.37 -39.16 -67.03
CA GLU A 320 -1.02 -38.66 -66.77
C GLU A 320 -0.79 -37.34 -67.51
N LEU A 321 0.05 -36.46 -66.96
CA LEU A 321 0.45 -35.22 -67.61
C LEU A 321 1.25 -35.55 -68.89
N PRO A 322 0.99 -34.88 -70.02
CA PRO A 322 1.73 -35.12 -71.25
C PRO A 322 3.22 -34.81 -71.03
N THR A 323 4.04 -35.85 -71.01
CA THR A 323 5.50 -35.68 -71.03
C THR A 323 5.89 -35.27 -72.45
N GLU A 324 6.27 -34.00 -72.64
CA GLU A 324 6.86 -33.56 -73.90
C GLU A 324 8.08 -34.44 -74.22
N LYS A 325 7.96 -35.29 -75.26
CA LYS A 325 9.12 -35.92 -75.88
C LYS A 325 9.82 -34.84 -76.70
N LYS A 326 10.95 -34.35 -76.19
CA LYS A 326 11.89 -33.52 -76.96
C LYS A 326 12.60 -34.32 -78.04
#